data_AF-A0A8S2MS91-F1
#
_entry.id   AF-A0A8S2MS91-F1
#
_cell.length_a   1.000
_cell.length_b   1.000
_cell.length_c   1.000
_cell.angle_alpha   90.00
_cell.angle_beta   90.00
_cell.angle_gamma   90.00
#
_symmetry.space_group_name_H-M   'P 1'
#
loop_
_entity.id
_entity.type
_entity.pdbx_description
1 polymer ?
#
loop_
_entity_poly.entity_id
_entity_poly.type
_entity_poly.pdbx_seq_one_letter_code
_entity_poly.pdbx_strand_id
1 'polypeptide(L)'
;MSVKTILLFRSKPDDASSDDVYEKLLNDHGYHVKTISPIQFRFINMDLLSTKLHSNHYHGLIFTSKRAVEAVQRVLTGNDRQRLQRIYVEGPATGALGI
;
A
#
# COMPACT_ATOMS: atom_id res chain seq x y z
N MET A 1 -31.98 -4.54 24.63
CA MET A 1 -30.58 -5.03 24.48
C MET A 1 -29.68 -3.82 24.26
N SER A 2 -28.52 -3.74 24.92
CA SER A 2 -27.55 -2.64 24.70
C SER A 2 -26.67 -2.99 23.50
N VAL A 3 -26.68 -2.13 22.48
CA VAL A 3 -25.81 -2.26 21.30
C VAL A 3 -24.39 -1.87 21.70
N LYS A 4 -23.41 -2.76 21.44
CA LYS A 4 -22.01 -2.49 21.72
C LYS A 4 -21.37 -1.75 20.55
N THR A 5 -20.66 -0.67 20.85
CA THR A 5 -19.91 0.10 19.85
C THR A 5 -18.46 -0.37 19.78
N ILE A 6 -17.96 -0.58 18.56
CA ILE A 6 -16.56 -0.93 18.27
C ILE A 6 -15.91 0.21 17.49
N LEU A 7 -14.71 0.62 17.93
CA LEU A 7 -13.86 1.57 17.21
C LEU A 7 -12.76 0.80 16.47
N LEU A 8 -12.69 0.95 15.15
CA LEU A 8 -11.63 0.39 14.32
C LEU A 8 -10.60 1.48 13.99
N PHE A 9 -9.36 1.30 14.41
CA PHE A 9 -8.25 2.17 14.04
C PHE A 9 -7.50 1.58 12.84
N ARG A 10 -7.97 1.88 11.63
CA ARG A 10 -7.43 1.32 10.40
C ARG A 10 -7.44 2.33 9.27
N SER A 11 -6.41 2.26 8.42
CA SER A 11 -6.48 2.89 7.10
C SER A 11 -7.55 2.21 6.27
N LYS A 12 -8.38 3.02 5.59
CA LYS A 12 -9.36 2.50 4.64
C LYS A 12 -8.66 1.70 3.53
N PRO A 13 -9.33 0.71 2.94
CA PRO A 13 -8.83 0.04 1.75
C PRO A 13 -8.46 1.07 0.67
N ASP A 14 -7.43 0.77 -0.11
CA ASP A 14 -7.03 1.61 -1.25
C ASP A 14 -8.09 1.69 -2.35
N ASP A 15 -8.91 0.64 -2.46
CA ASP A 15 -10.05 0.60 -3.36
C ASP A 15 -11.31 1.12 -2.67
N ALA A 16 -11.71 2.33 -3.04
CA ALA A 16 -12.93 2.99 -2.57
C ALA A 16 -14.23 2.21 -2.87
N SER A 17 -14.16 1.19 -3.74
CA SER A 17 -15.27 0.29 -4.08
C SER A 17 -15.37 -0.93 -3.18
N SER A 18 -14.39 -1.18 -2.30
CA SER A 18 -14.45 -2.30 -1.35
C SER A 18 -14.94 -1.81 0.01
N ASP A 19 -16.05 -2.38 0.47
CA ASP A 19 -16.46 -2.23 1.87
C ASP A 19 -15.35 -2.76 2.78
N ASP A 20 -15.10 -2.08 3.90
CA ASP A 20 -14.16 -2.59 4.90
C ASP A 20 -14.73 -3.92 5.44
N VAL A 21 -14.05 -5.01 5.10
CA VAL A 21 -14.46 -6.39 5.45
C VAL A 21 -14.69 -6.53 6.96
N TYR A 22 -13.96 -5.79 7.78
CA TYR A 22 -14.11 -5.82 9.23
C TYR A 22 -15.34 -5.05 9.68
N GLU A 23 -15.61 -3.89 9.07
CA GLU A 23 -16.82 -3.12 9.34
C GLU A 23 -18.07 -3.91 8.96
N LYS A 24 -18.08 -4.51 7.77
CA LYS A 24 -19.16 -5.40 7.32
C LYS A 24 -19.37 -6.57 8.28
N LEU A 25 -18.30 -7.32 8.58
CA LEU A 25 -18.38 -8.48 9.46
C LEU A 25 -18.95 -8.13 10.83
N LEU A 26 -18.51 -7.02 11.43
CA LEU A 26 -18.97 -6.60 12.75
C LEU A 26 -20.40 -6.08 12.73
N ASN A 27 -20.79 -5.34 11.69
CA ASN A 27 -22.19 -4.92 11.51
C ASN A 27 -23.11 -6.14 11.33
N ASP A 28 -22.70 -7.14 10.56
CA ASP A 28 -23.44 -8.40 10.34
C ASP A 28 -23.67 -9.18 11.65
N HIS A 29 -22.84 -8.94 12.68
CA HIS A 29 -22.96 -9.55 14.01
C HIS A 29 -23.62 -8.61 15.06
N GLY A 30 -24.24 -7.51 14.63
CA GLY A 30 -25.04 -6.62 15.49
C GLY A 30 -24.22 -5.61 16.30
N TYR A 31 -22.98 -5.35 15.92
CA TYR A 31 -22.17 -4.28 16.51
C TYR A 31 -22.39 -2.96 15.78
N HIS A 32 -22.31 -1.84 16.50
CA HIS A 32 -22.20 -0.53 15.88
C HIS A 32 -20.72 -0.19 15.66
N VAL A 33 -20.28 -0.07 14.42
CA VAL A 33 -18.86 0.13 14.10
C VAL A 33 -18.59 1.58 13.70
N LYS A 34 -17.45 2.13 14.15
CA LYS A 34 -16.89 3.37 13.61
C LYS A 34 -15.41 3.19 13.28
N THR A 35 -15.05 3.54 12.05
CA THR A 35 -13.66 3.43 11.56
C THR A 35 -12.97 4.80 11.60
N ILE A 36 -11.80 4.85 12.23
CA ILE A 36 -10.90 6.01 12.32
C ILE A 36 -9.60 5.63 11.62
N SER A 37 -9.12 6.45 10.68
CA SER A 37 -7.83 6.23 10.03
C SER A 37 -6.72 6.95 10.82
N PRO A 38 -5.89 6.24 11.62
CA PRO A 38 -4.87 6.88 12.43
C PRO A 38 -3.66 7.35 11.63
N ILE A 39 -3.49 6.82 10.41
CA ILE A 39 -2.33 7.09 9.56
C ILE A 39 -2.80 7.75 8.27
N GLN A 40 -2.07 8.79 7.87
CA GLN A 40 -2.14 9.40 6.55
C GLN A 40 -0.82 9.13 5.82
N PHE A 41 -0.89 9.01 4.50
CA PHE A 41 0.26 8.69 3.67
C PHE A 41 0.42 9.71 2.54
N ARG A 42 1.67 10.04 2.21
CA ARG A 42 2.02 10.88 1.07
C ARG A 42 3.34 10.42 0.45
N PHE A 43 3.39 10.44 -0.88
CA PHE A 43 4.63 10.26 -1.64
C PHE A 43 5.52 11.50 -1.55
N ILE A 44 6.80 11.29 -1.26
CA ILE A 44 7.83 12.34 -1.17
C ILE A 44 9.04 11.95 -2.01
N ASN A 45 9.89 12.92 -2.36
CA ASN A 45 11.16 12.71 -3.06
C ASN A 45 11.04 11.95 -4.40
N MET A 46 9.95 12.14 -5.14
CA MET A 46 9.66 11.39 -6.37
C MET A 46 10.70 11.64 -7.47
N ASP A 47 11.20 12.86 -7.61
CA ASP A 47 12.24 13.19 -8.60
C ASP A 47 13.58 12.53 -8.26
N LEU A 48 13.94 12.51 -6.98
CA LEU A 48 15.13 11.83 -6.49
C LEU A 48 15.01 10.31 -6.68
N LEU A 49 13.83 9.74 -6.40
CA LEU A 49 13.55 8.33 -6.64
C LEU A 49 13.74 7.98 -8.11
N SER A 50 13.16 8.77 -9.02
CA SER A 50 13.35 8.60 -10.47
C SER A 50 14.84 8.63 -10.82
N THR A 51 15.58 9.64 -10.35
CA THR A 51 17.03 9.77 -10.62
C THR A 51 17.82 8.55 -10.13
N LYS A 52 17.48 8.03 -8.94
CA LYS A 52 18.15 6.87 -8.33
C LYS A 52 17.85 5.57 -9.08
N LEU A 53 16.62 5.37 -9.54
CA LEU A 53 16.23 4.20 -10.33
C LEU A 53 16.96 4.13 -11.68
N HIS A 54 17.30 5.28 -12.26
CA HIS A 54 18.05 5.35 -13.51
C HIS A 54 19.58 5.20 -13.33
N SER A 55 20.07 5.16 -12.09
CA SER A 55 21.49 5.02 -11.79
C SER A 55 21.94 3.56 -11.76
N ASN A 56 23.17 3.30 -12.23
CA ASN A 56 23.78 1.96 -12.22
C ASN A 56 24.53 1.64 -10.91
N HIS A 57 24.28 2.39 -9.83
CA HIS A 57 24.99 2.21 -8.56
C HIS A 57 24.41 1.10 -7.67
N TYR A 58 23.23 0.59 -8.01
CA TYR A 58 22.51 -0.39 -7.21
C TYR A 58 22.38 -1.71 -7.98
N HIS A 59 22.57 -2.82 -7.27
CA HIS A 59 22.48 -4.16 -7.85
C HIS A 59 21.10 -4.81 -7.70
N GLY A 60 20.18 -4.15 -6.99
CA GLY A 60 18.85 -4.67 -6.70
C GLY A 60 17.97 -3.68 -5.95
N LEU A 61 16.69 -4.03 -5.83
CA LEU A 61 15.67 -3.26 -5.14
C LEU A 61 15.02 -4.11 -4.06
N ILE A 62 14.71 -3.49 -2.91
CA ILE A 62 14.00 -4.14 -1.81
C ILE A 62 12.72 -3.35 -1.54
N PHE A 63 11.58 -4.02 -1.57
CA PHE A 63 10.28 -3.45 -1.25
C PHE A 63 9.72 -4.06 0.04
N THR A 64 9.53 -3.22 1.05
CA THR A 64 8.96 -3.63 2.35
C THR A 64 7.55 -3.05 2.57
N SER A 65 6.98 -2.41 1.56
CA SER A 65 5.68 -1.78 1.62
C SER A 65 5.07 -1.68 0.24
N LYS A 66 3.76 -1.93 0.15
CA LYS A 66 2.95 -1.64 -1.03
C LYS A 66 3.18 -0.24 -1.57
N ARG A 67 3.29 0.74 -0.66
CA ARG A 67 3.52 2.14 -1.02
C ARG A 67 4.86 2.35 -1.71
N ALA A 68 5.91 1.61 -1.35
CA ALA A 68 7.19 1.73 -2.04
C ALA A 68 7.11 1.22 -3.48
N VAL A 69 6.35 0.13 -3.71
CA VAL A 69 6.07 -0.39 -5.06
C VAL A 69 5.27 0.63 -5.87
N GLU A 70 4.20 1.18 -5.30
CA GLU A 70 3.38 2.23 -5.93
C GLU A 70 4.20 3.48 -6.28
N ALA A 71 5.13 3.90 -5.41
CA ALA A 71 6.01 5.04 -5.66
C ALA A 71 6.86 4.78 -6.90
N VAL A 72 7.49 3.60 -6.97
CA VAL A 72 8.33 3.22 -8.11
C VAL A 72 7.49 3.13 -9.38
N GLN A 73 6.31 2.50 -9.34
CA GLN A 73 5.41 2.42 -10.50
C GLN A 73 5.01 3.80 -11.05
N ARG A 74 4.90 4.84 -10.20
CA ARG A 74 4.57 6.21 -10.62
C ARG A 74 5.71 6.93 -11.33
N VAL A 75 6.96 6.54 -11.09
CA VAL A 75 8.14 7.22 -11.67
C VAL A 75 8.77 6.45 -12.83
N LEU A 76 8.47 5.16 -12.96
CA LEU A 76 8.90 4.37 -14.12
C LEU A 76 8.10 4.77 -15.36
N THR A 77 8.79 4.89 -16.49
CA THR A 77 8.21 5.22 -17.78
C THR A 77 8.66 4.24 -18.87
N GLY A 78 7.82 3.99 -19.88
CA GLY A 78 8.18 3.13 -21.01
C GLY A 78 8.74 1.76 -20.59
N ASN A 79 10.00 1.49 -20.97
CA ASN A 79 10.67 0.21 -20.74
C ASN A 79 11.52 0.16 -19.45
N ASP A 80 11.42 1.14 -18.55
CA ASP A 80 12.26 1.21 -17.34
C ASP A 80 12.13 -0.05 -16.47
N ARG A 81 10.95 -0.69 -16.45
CA ARG A 81 10.71 -1.96 -15.73
C ARG A 81 11.67 -3.08 -16.14
N GLN A 82 12.00 -3.18 -17.43
CA GLN A 82 12.90 -4.23 -17.94
C GLN A 82 14.34 -4.05 -17.45
N ARG A 83 14.71 -2.85 -17.00
CA ARG A 83 16.03 -2.55 -16.46
C ARG A 83 16.15 -2.88 -14.98
N LEU A 84 15.01 -3.07 -14.28
CA LEU A 84 15.03 -3.41 -12.88
C LEU A 84 15.51 -4.84 -12.70
N GLN A 85 16.68 -4.97 -12.08
CA GLN A 85 17.27 -6.27 -11.76
C GLN A 85 17.09 -6.58 -10.28
N ARG A 86 16.97 -7.87 -9.95
CA ARG A 86 16.99 -8.40 -8.58
C ARG A 86 16.07 -7.64 -7.62
N ILE A 87 14.79 -7.95 -7.72
CA ILE A 87 13.74 -7.37 -6.88
C ILE A 87 13.45 -8.33 -5.72
N TYR A 88 13.53 -7.82 -4.50
CA TYR A 88 13.19 -8.53 -3.27
C TYR A 88 11.99 -7.85 -2.62
N VAL A 89 11.09 -8.65 -2.07
CA VAL A 89 9.84 -8.14 -1.52
C VAL A 89 9.54 -8.79 -0.17
N GLU A 90 9.11 -7.99 0.79
CA GLU A 90 8.57 -8.44 2.06
C GLU A 90 7.04 -8.39 2.02
N GLY A 91 6.41 -9.48 2.46
CA GLY A 91 4.97 -9.61 2.54
C GLY A 91 4.30 -9.99 1.21
N PRO A 92 3.38 -10.99 1.20
CA PRO A 92 2.63 -11.36 0.00
C PRO A 92 1.84 -10.19 -0.60
N ALA A 93 1.36 -9.28 0.25
CA ALA A 93 0.56 -8.15 -0.16
C ALA A 93 1.38 -7.13 -0.98
N THR A 94 2.66 -6.93 -0.65
CA THR A 94 3.57 -6.09 -1.43
C THR A 94 3.94 -6.79 -2.74
N GLY A 95 4.20 -8.10 -2.70
CA GLY A 95 4.56 -8.89 -3.88
C GLY A 95 3.45 -8.95 -4.92
N ALA A 96 2.19 -8.95 -4.48
CA ALA A 96 1.02 -9.00 -5.35
C ALA A 96 0.87 -7.78 -6.28
N LEU A 97 1.47 -6.63 -5.96
CA LEU A 97 1.38 -5.43 -6.79
C LEU A 97 2.20 -5.52 -8.09
N GLY A 98 3.20 -6.40 -8.12
CA GLY A 98 4.12 -6.55 -9.24
C GLY A 98 5.01 -5.32 -9.49
N ILE A 99 6.23 -5.57 -9.94
CA ILE A 99 7.11 -4.53 -10.48
C ILE A 99 7.88 -5.08 -11.67
#